data_AF-A0A7K2ML64-F1
#
_entry.id   AF-A0A7K2ML64-F1
#
_cell.length_a   1.000
_cell.length_b   1.000
_cell.length_c   1.000
_cell.angle_alpha   90.00
_cell.angle_beta   90.00
_cell.angle_gamma   90.00
#
_symmetry.space_group_name_H-M   'P 1'
#
loop_
_entity.id
_entity.type
_entity.pdbx_description
1 polymer ?
#
loop_
_entity_poly.entity_id
_entity_poly.type
_entity_poly.pdbx_seq_one_letter_code
_entity_poly.pdbx_strand_id
1 'polypeptide(L)'
;EAALDPGRLTRVAPAAWETSARTDFSVWPARGDLTGDEELLRRALAVWARPGESVGVSATPGTQTGAPAGPPQLLYAGNVDNARVVILHDGLRLVRYAEPKNGSAGAALDFARTDGAGRATATAVVLGRADGNVRYLTAPWVTEVAARDLVEPDSGPKELTLTDGVTSPLASPVQQRSGACTSWNALELTDGADTRVVTDLGELVPARLTAGRPGAAKDASGAKALDAWAPYACSLGAVRGQGVRSVNAWEFASQPLPDGTGAGDWVCTRAETWRGEGARVLAQFRTPGGAQGAVAARAQDVPACGERDPHVLAGVLWKSQGGHWYLLAAAGRGTTSIEATGGVSDSAEGNLLTAKAEQGARAELKGTLENGRTIGGLR
;
A
#
# COMPACT_ATOMS: atom_id res chain seq x y z
N GLU A 1 -10.22 -33.42 11.73
CA GLU A 1 -10.76 -33.01 13.04
C GLU A 1 -9.81 -32.13 13.85
N ALA A 2 -8.52 -32.46 13.97
CA ALA A 2 -7.54 -31.68 14.77
C ALA A 2 -7.40 -30.18 14.41
N ALA A 3 -7.60 -29.79 13.15
CA ALA A 3 -7.51 -28.37 12.73
C ALA A 3 -8.72 -27.52 13.17
N LEU A 4 -9.79 -28.15 13.66
CA LEU A 4 -11.00 -27.49 14.16
C LEU A 4 -11.07 -27.47 15.70
N ASP A 5 -10.05 -28.01 16.35
CA ASP A 5 -9.97 -28.08 17.81
C ASP A 5 -9.31 -26.82 18.37
N PRO A 6 -10.03 -25.95 19.12
CA PRO A 6 -9.45 -24.75 19.71
C PRO A 6 -8.33 -25.06 20.72
N GLY A 7 -8.31 -26.26 21.31
CA GLY A 7 -7.27 -26.72 22.21
C GLY A 7 -5.93 -27.00 21.50
N ARG A 8 -5.93 -27.15 20.18
CA ARG A 8 -4.72 -27.41 19.37
C ARG A 8 -4.18 -26.18 18.66
N LEU A 9 -4.81 -25.01 18.83
CA LEU A 9 -4.30 -23.75 18.29
C LEU A 9 -2.86 -23.50 18.78
N THR A 10 -1.99 -23.16 17.85
CA THR A 10 -0.61 -22.79 18.18
C THR A 10 -0.62 -21.43 18.89
N ARG A 11 0.00 -21.35 20.06
CA ARG A 11 0.19 -20.11 20.82
C ARG A 11 1.68 -19.88 20.99
N VAL A 12 2.17 -18.80 20.38
CA VAL A 12 3.58 -18.43 20.47
C VAL A 12 3.84 -17.78 21.82
N ALA A 13 4.97 -18.11 22.45
CA ALA A 13 5.37 -17.52 23.71
C ALA A 13 5.57 -15.99 23.56
N PRO A 14 5.20 -15.16 24.56
CA PRO A 14 5.23 -13.70 24.46
C PRO A 14 6.55 -13.09 23.95
N ALA A 15 7.70 -13.63 24.36
CA ALA A 15 9.03 -13.14 24.01
C ALA A 15 9.73 -13.93 22.88
N ALA A 16 9.03 -14.84 22.19
CA ALA A 16 9.65 -15.68 21.16
C ALA A 16 10.24 -14.88 19.98
N TRP A 17 9.69 -13.70 19.70
CA TRP A 17 10.16 -12.82 18.63
C TRP A 17 11.53 -12.19 18.93
N GLU A 18 11.95 -12.10 20.19
CA GLU A 18 13.21 -11.46 20.60
C GLU A 18 14.44 -12.28 20.16
N THR A 19 14.31 -13.60 20.12
CA THR A 19 15.41 -14.54 19.80
C THR A 19 15.22 -15.27 18.47
N SER A 20 14.06 -15.11 17.83
CA SER A 20 13.78 -15.77 16.56
C SER A 20 14.58 -15.16 15.41
N ALA A 21 15.15 -16.02 14.58
CA ALA A 21 15.75 -15.60 13.30
C ALA A 21 14.71 -15.11 12.29
N ARG A 22 13.45 -15.52 12.44
CA ARG A 22 12.31 -15.03 11.65
C ARG A 22 11.52 -13.99 12.42
N THR A 23 11.27 -12.86 11.78
CA THR A 23 10.50 -11.73 12.34
C THR A 23 9.32 -11.44 11.42
N ASP A 24 8.31 -12.30 11.47
CA ASP A 24 7.06 -12.19 10.71
C ASP A 24 5.87 -12.63 11.57
N PHE A 25 4.69 -12.84 10.98
CA PHE A 25 3.49 -13.25 11.71
C PHE A 25 3.65 -14.57 12.49
N SER A 26 4.58 -15.46 12.09
CA SER A 26 4.80 -16.74 12.76
C SER A 26 5.35 -16.61 14.18
N VAL A 27 5.81 -15.43 14.59
CA VAL A 27 6.34 -15.19 15.94
C VAL A 27 5.50 -14.22 16.76
N TRP A 28 4.32 -13.86 16.26
CA TRP A 28 3.39 -13.01 17.00
C TRP A 28 2.70 -13.80 18.13
N PRO A 29 2.75 -13.33 19.38
CA PRO A 29 2.03 -13.96 20.48
C PRO A 29 0.53 -13.69 20.36
N ALA A 30 -0.27 -14.60 20.92
CA ALA A 30 -1.71 -14.41 21.05
C ALA A 30 -2.00 -13.26 22.03
N ARG A 31 -2.81 -12.28 21.61
CA ARG A 31 -3.23 -11.13 22.44
C ARG A 31 -4.75 -10.97 22.46
N GLY A 32 -5.27 -10.27 23.46
CA GLY A 32 -6.71 -10.01 23.63
C GLY A 32 -7.37 -10.86 24.71
N ASP A 33 -8.49 -10.33 25.21
CA ASP A 33 -9.25 -10.82 26.36
C ASP A 33 -10.03 -12.11 26.10
N LEU A 34 -10.25 -12.48 24.83
CA LEU A 34 -11.01 -13.66 24.42
C LEU A 34 -10.13 -14.81 23.89
N THR A 35 -8.82 -14.77 24.14
CA THR A 35 -7.88 -15.83 23.73
C THR A 35 -8.09 -17.18 24.41
N GLY A 36 -8.84 -17.20 25.52
CA GLY A 36 -9.31 -18.38 26.23
C GLY A 36 -10.77 -18.76 25.97
N ASP A 37 -11.52 -17.99 25.16
CA ASP A 37 -12.92 -18.29 24.83
C ASP A 37 -12.99 -19.43 23.81
N GLU A 38 -13.05 -20.67 24.31
CA GLU A 38 -13.08 -21.84 23.45
C GLU A 38 -14.30 -21.90 22.52
N GLU A 39 -15.43 -21.34 22.93
CA GLU A 39 -16.64 -21.33 22.11
C GLU A 39 -16.48 -20.40 20.90
N LEU A 40 -15.96 -19.19 21.12
CA LEU A 40 -15.62 -18.25 20.05
C LEU A 40 -14.59 -18.86 19.10
N LEU A 41 -13.52 -19.43 19.64
CA LEU A 41 -12.45 -20.02 18.84
C LEU A 41 -12.94 -21.21 18.02
N ARG A 42 -13.80 -22.06 18.59
CA ARG A 42 -14.44 -23.17 17.88
C ARG A 42 -15.34 -22.67 16.74
N ARG A 43 -16.12 -21.60 16.96
CA ARG A 43 -16.93 -20.97 15.91
C ARG A 43 -16.07 -20.41 14.79
N ALA A 44 -15.01 -19.66 15.12
CA ALA A 44 -14.09 -19.10 14.13
C ALA A 44 -13.47 -20.19 13.24
N LEU A 45 -13.01 -21.30 13.83
CA LEU A 45 -12.46 -22.44 13.10
C LEU A 45 -13.50 -23.16 12.25
N ALA A 46 -14.73 -23.34 12.77
CA ALA A 46 -15.82 -23.95 12.03
C ALA A 46 -16.22 -23.12 10.80
N VAL A 47 -16.34 -21.79 10.97
CA VAL A 47 -16.66 -20.85 9.89
C VAL A 47 -15.54 -20.80 8.86
N TRP A 48 -14.27 -20.80 9.28
CA TRP A 48 -13.16 -20.91 8.31
C TRP A 48 -13.25 -22.20 7.50
N ALA A 49 -13.48 -23.34 8.17
CA ALA A 49 -13.52 -24.62 7.47
C ALA A 49 -14.69 -24.73 6.47
N ARG A 50 -15.87 -24.23 6.86
CA ARG A 50 -17.10 -24.26 6.07
C ARG A 50 -17.95 -23.02 6.39
N PRO A 51 -17.75 -21.90 5.69
CA PRO A 51 -18.53 -20.70 5.91
C PRO A 51 -19.99 -20.92 5.50
N GLY A 52 -20.93 -20.52 6.36
CA GLY A 52 -22.35 -20.54 6.04
C GLY A 52 -22.74 -19.44 5.06
N GLU A 53 -23.92 -19.55 4.44
CA GLU A 53 -24.39 -18.59 3.42
C GLU A 53 -24.53 -17.15 3.94
N SER A 54 -24.76 -16.97 5.23
CA SER A 54 -24.87 -15.66 5.88
C SER A 54 -23.51 -15.03 6.25
N VAL A 55 -22.39 -15.71 5.99
CA VAL A 55 -21.04 -15.23 6.31
C VAL A 55 -20.49 -14.45 5.12
N GLY A 56 -20.14 -13.19 5.33
CA GLY A 56 -19.43 -12.40 4.32
C GLY A 56 -18.00 -12.90 4.16
N VAL A 57 -17.66 -13.51 3.03
CA VAL A 57 -16.31 -13.98 2.75
C VAL A 57 -15.59 -12.99 1.83
N SER A 58 -14.41 -12.52 2.25
CA SER A 58 -13.55 -11.66 1.44
C SER A 58 -12.13 -12.23 1.38
N ALA A 59 -11.42 -11.99 0.29
CA ALA A 59 -10.05 -12.46 0.16
C ALA A 59 -9.21 -11.45 -0.63
N THR A 60 -8.01 -11.16 -0.14
CA THR A 60 -6.96 -10.56 -0.95
C THR A 60 -6.82 -11.34 -2.26
N PRO A 61 -6.67 -10.68 -3.42
CA PRO A 61 -6.56 -11.36 -4.71
C PRO A 61 -5.52 -12.49 -4.70
N GLY A 62 -5.96 -13.68 -5.14
CA GLY A 62 -5.18 -14.93 -5.20
C GLY A 62 -4.75 -15.51 -3.85
N THR A 63 -5.45 -15.17 -2.77
CA THR A 63 -5.44 -15.94 -1.51
C THR A 63 -6.40 -17.13 -1.63
N GLN A 64 -5.96 -18.32 -1.24
CA GLN A 64 -6.86 -19.47 -1.11
C GLN A 64 -7.85 -19.21 0.04
N THR A 65 -9.08 -19.70 -0.09
CA THR A 65 -10.15 -19.56 0.94
C THR A 65 -10.53 -20.90 1.58
N GLY A 66 -9.86 -21.99 1.22
CA GLY A 66 -10.11 -23.31 1.79
C GLY A 66 -9.76 -23.41 3.28
N ALA A 67 -10.22 -24.49 3.91
CA ALA A 67 -9.94 -24.82 5.31
C ALA A 67 -8.43 -24.80 5.64
N PRO A 68 -8.05 -24.60 6.91
CA PRO A 68 -6.65 -24.68 7.31
C PRO A 68 -6.12 -26.11 7.16
N ALA A 69 -4.88 -26.25 6.68
CA ALA A 69 -4.23 -27.56 6.48
C ALA A 69 -3.87 -28.26 7.80
N GLY A 70 -3.77 -27.52 8.89
CA GLY A 70 -3.47 -28.00 10.24
C GLY A 70 -3.93 -26.98 11.29
N PRO A 71 -3.65 -27.21 12.59
CA PRO A 71 -4.02 -26.27 13.63
C PRO A 71 -3.35 -24.90 13.41
N PRO A 72 -4.12 -23.83 13.18
CA PRO A 72 -3.53 -22.51 12.93
C PRO A 72 -2.98 -21.90 14.22
N GLN A 73 -2.14 -20.88 14.07
CA GLN A 73 -1.67 -20.04 15.15
C GLN A 73 -2.71 -18.98 15.50
N LEU A 74 -2.95 -18.76 16.79
CA LEU A 74 -3.77 -17.67 17.29
C LEU A 74 -2.92 -16.41 17.46
N LEU A 75 -3.29 -15.33 16.78
CA LEU A 75 -2.63 -14.02 16.94
C LEU A 75 -3.44 -13.08 17.82
N TYR A 76 -4.77 -13.14 17.72
CA TYR A 76 -5.65 -12.29 18.50
C TYR A 76 -7.02 -12.90 18.70
N ALA A 77 -7.61 -12.69 19.88
CA ALA A 77 -9.05 -12.85 20.09
C ALA A 77 -9.52 -11.82 21.11
N GLY A 78 -10.46 -10.96 20.74
CA GLY A 78 -10.93 -9.91 21.63
C GLY A 78 -12.09 -9.09 21.11
N ASN A 79 -12.57 -8.17 21.95
CA ASN A 79 -13.63 -7.24 21.62
C ASN A 79 -13.07 -6.00 20.88
N VAL A 80 -13.59 -5.71 19.69
CA VAL A 80 -13.20 -4.56 18.86
C VAL A 80 -14.47 -3.83 18.44
N ASP A 81 -14.65 -2.63 18.98
CA ASP A 81 -15.87 -1.82 18.83
C ASP A 81 -17.13 -2.66 19.16
N ASN A 82 -17.99 -2.96 18.19
CA ASN A 82 -19.22 -3.77 18.38
C ASN A 82 -19.09 -5.25 17.96
N ALA A 83 -17.87 -5.72 17.68
CA ALA A 83 -17.60 -7.08 17.22
C ALA A 83 -16.67 -7.85 18.18
N ARG A 84 -16.78 -9.18 18.16
CA ARG A 84 -15.74 -10.11 18.62
C ARG A 84 -14.90 -10.49 17.42
N VAL A 85 -13.59 -10.37 17.52
CA VAL A 85 -12.65 -10.58 16.40
C VAL A 85 -11.64 -11.64 16.78
N VAL A 86 -11.36 -12.55 15.85
CA VAL A 86 -10.30 -13.56 15.97
C VAL A 86 -9.37 -13.42 14.76
N ILE A 87 -8.06 -13.34 15.01
CA ILE A 87 -7.02 -13.37 13.98
C ILE A 87 -6.24 -14.68 14.09
N LEU A 88 -6.21 -15.43 13.00
CA LEU A 88 -5.50 -16.70 12.87
C LEU A 88 -4.46 -16.63 11.75
N HIS A 89 -3.41 -17.43 11.86
CA HIS A 89 -2.35 -17.55 10.85
C HIS A 89 -2.03 -19.04 10.62
N ASP A 90 -2.09 -19.52 9.37
CA ASP A 90 -1.76 -20.92 9.04
C ASP A 90 -0.34 -21.13 8.49
N GLY A 91 0.49 -20.08 8.50
CA GLY A 91 1.84 -20.09 7.92
C GLY A 91 1.91 -19.52 6.50
N LEU A 92 0.79 -19.39 5.81
CA LEU A 92 0.72 -18.82 4.45
C LEU A 92 -0.17 -17.57 4.36
N ARG A 93 -1.20 -17.51 5.20
CA ARG A 93 -2.22 -16.44 5.18
C ARG A 93 -2.71 -16.12 6.57
N LEU A 94 -3.17 -14.88 6.72
CA LEU A 94 -3.99 -14.44 7.83
C LEU A 94 -5.46 -14.67 7.53
N VAL A 95 -6.20 -15.03 8.57
CA VAL A 95 -7.66 -15.13 8.55
C VAL A 95 -8.23 -14.31 9.69
N ARG A 96 -9.14 -13.39 9.37
CA ARG A 96 -9.92 -12.64 10.35
C ARG A 96 -11.34 -13.15 10.36
N TYR A 97 -11.76 -13.70 11.49
CA TYR A 97 -13.17 -13.94 11.79
C TYR A 97 -13.71 -12.79 12.63
N ALA A 98 -14.92 -12.34 12.32
CA ALA A 98 -15.60 -11.33 13.12
C ALA A 98 -17.09 -11.61 13.21
N GLU A 99 -17.64 -11.56 14.41
CA GLU A 99 -19.08 -11.64 14.66
C GLU A 99 -19.54 -10.44 15.50
N PRO A 100 -20.79 -9.98 15.37
CA PRO A 100 -21.34 -9.03 16.32
C PRO A 100 -21.25 -9.54 17.76
N LYS A 101 -21.19 -8.64 18.73
CA LYS A 101 -21.25 -9.02 20.16
C LYS A 101 -22.57 -9.72 20.52
N ASN A 102 -23.65 -9.32 19.86
CA ASN A 102 -25.00 -9.81 20.11
C ASN A 102 -25.46 -10.74 18.96
N GLY A 103 -24.94 -11.97 18.96
CA GLY A 103 -25.27 -13.00 17.97
C GLY A 103 -24.30 -13.08 16.78
N SER A 104 -24.48 -14.06 15.90
CA SER A 104 -23.56 -14.36 14.79
C SER A 104 -24.07 -13.91 13.41
N ALA A 105 -25.28 -13.34 13.33
CA ALA A 105 -25.82 -12.83 12.08
C ALA A 105 -24.96 -11.66 11.56
N GLY A 106 -24.45 -11.76 10.32
CA GLY A 106 -23.52 -10.77 9.77
C GLY A 106 -22.06 -11.02 10.11
N ALA A 107 -21.69 -12.25 10.48
CA ALA A 107 -20.30 -12.63 10.63
C ALA A 107 -19.52 -12.46 9.31
N ALA A 108 -18.25 -12.09 9.42
CA ALA A 108 -17.34 -11.92 8.31
C ALA A 108 -16.11 -12.81 8.46
N LEU A 109 -15.59 -13.26 7.32
CA LEU A 109 -14.38 -14.06 7.20
C LEU A 109 -13.49 -13.46 6.11
N ASP A 110 -12.41 -12.81 6.54
CA ASP A 110 -11.49 -12.11 5.65
C ASP A 110 -10.17 -12.89 5.55
N PHE A 111 -9.69 -13.14 4.33
CA PHE A 111 -8.42 -13.81 4.06
C PHE A 111 -7.39 -12.85 3.50
N ALA A 112 -6.18 -12.86 4.04
CA ALA A 112 -5.06 -12.12 3.45
C ALA A 112 -3.83 -12.97 3.26
N ARG A 113 -3.25 -12.84 2.07
CA ARG A 113 -2.00 -13.48 1.69
C ARG A 113 -0.84 -12.83 2.46
N THR A 114 0.05 -13.63 3.04
CA THR A 114 1.19 -13.15 3.84
C THR A 114 2.48 -13.92 3.58
N ASP A 115 2.56 -14.70 2.50
CA ASP A 115 3.79 -15.37 2.10
C ASP A 115 4.89 -14.34 1.75
N GLY A 116 6.11 -14.65 2.18
CA GLY A 116 7.24 -13.73 2.04
C GLY A 116 7.18 -12.50 2.96
N ALA A 117 6.24 -12.43 3.90
CA ALA A 117 6.24 -11.37 4.91
C ALA A 117 7.51 -11.44 5.75
N GLY A 118 8.06 -10.27 6.08
CA GLY A 118 9.16 -10.10 7.03
C GLY A 118 8.90 -8.91 7.94
N ARG A 119 9.90 -8.52 8.73
CA ARG A 119 9.75 -7.51 9.79
C ARG A 119 9.14 -6.20 9.31
N ALA A 120 9.49 -5.80 8.09
CA ALA A 120 9.02 -4.55 7.49
C ALA A 120 7.59 -4.58 6.92
N THR A 121 7.01 -5.76 6.72
CA THR A 121 5.65 -5.92 6.14
C THR A 121 4.69 -6.66 7.08
N ALA A 122 5.19 -7.33 8.10
CA ALA A 122 4.42 -7.93 9.18
C ALA A 122 4.37 -6.97 10.38
N THR A 123 3.90 -5.74 10.17
CA THR A 123 3.96 -4.67 11.18
C THR A 123 2.61 -4.39 11.84
N ALA A 124 1.50 -4.62 11.13
CA ALA A 124 0.15 -4.41 11.63
C ALA A 124 -0.88 -5.30 10.89
N VAL A 125 -2.02 -5.56 11.54
CA VAL A 125 -3.18 -6.27 10.98
C VAL A 125 -4.43 -5.50 11.35
N VAL A 126 -5.35 -5.31 10.41
CA VAL A 126 -6.63 -4.65 10.67
C VAL A 126 -7.51 -5.54 11.53
N LEU A 127 -7.92 -5.03 12.69
CA LEU A 127 -8.86 -5.70 13.57
C LEU A 127 -10.30 -5.41 13.21
N GLY A 128 -10.59 -4.20 12.72
CA GLY A 128 -11.96 -3.81 12.36
C GLY A 128 -11.99 -2.44 11.73
N ARG A 129 -13.07 -2.19 10.96
CA ARG A 129 -13.43 -0.87 10.45
C ARG A 129 -14.86 -0.59 10.86
N ALA A 130 -15.07 0.49 11.60
CA ALA A 130 -16.38 0.90 12.12
C ALA A 130 -16.44 2.42 12.20
N ASP A 131 -17.59 3.00 11.85
CA ASP A 131 -17.89 4.43 12.01
C ASP A 131 -16.81 5.38 11.44
N GLY A 132 -16.30 5.11 10.23
CA GLY A 132 -15.25 5.92 9.61
C GLY A 132 -13.84 5.59 10.07
N ASN A 133 -13.67 4.73 11.09
CA ASN A 133 -12.38 4.43 11.71
C ASN A 133 -11.88 3.02 11.40
N VAL A 134 -10.61 2.79 11.69
CA VAL A 134 -9.91 1.51 11.64
C VAL A 134 -9.09 1.33 12.92
N ARG A 135 -9.02 0.10 13.41
CA ARG A 135 -8.14 -0.31 14.51
C ARG A 135 -7.20 -1.40 14.05
N TYR A 136 -5.97 -1.40 14.56
CA TYR A 136 -4.95 -2.36 14.20
C TYR A 136 -4.46 -3.14 15.42
N LEU A 137 -4.06 -4.39 15.17
CA LEU A 137 -3.14 -5.14 16.00
C LEU A 137 -1.73 -4.92 15.45
N THR A 138 -0.82 -4.39 16.25
CA THR A 138 0.57 -4.14 15.84
C THR A 138 1.47 -5.35 16.11
N ALA A 139 2.62 -5.43 15.45
CA ALA A 139 3.63 -6.44 15.75
C ALA A 139 4.16 -6.30 17.20
N PRO A 140 4.63 -7.39 17.83
CA PRO A 140 5.08 -7.34 19.23
C PRO A 140 6.34 -6.50 19.45
N TRP A 141 7.10 -6.20 18.39
CA TRP A 141 8.27 -5.31 18.43
C TRP A 141 7.94 -3.83 18.19
N VAL A 142 6.69 -3.49 17.88
CA VAL A 142 6.27 -2.09 17.72
C VAL A 142 6.10 -1.46 19.09
N THR A 143 6.83 -0.39 19.34
CA THR A 143 6.84 0.33 20.63
C THR A 143 5.97 1.58 20.61
N GLU A 144 5.85 2.23 19.46
CA GLU A 144 5.07 3.46 19.31
C GLU A 144 4.26 3.43 18.02
N VAL A 145 3.13 4.13 18.04
CA VAL A 145 2.25 4.30 16.89
C VAL A 145 1.71 5.70 16.82
N ALA A 146 1.58 6.20 15.60
CA ALA A 146 0.97 7.48 15.37
C ALA A 146 0.17 7.50 14.06
N ALA A 147 -0.78 8.41 13.99
CA ALA A 147 -1.49 8.77 12.78
C ALA A 147 -0.74 9.87 12.05
N ARG A 148 -0.59 9.74 10.73
CA ARG A 148 -0.03 10.77 9.87
C ARG A 148 -0.97 11.05 8.70
N ASP A 149 -1.27 12.32 8.46
CA ASP A 149 -1.91 12.72 7.22
C ASP A 149 -0.83 12.88 6.13
N LEU A 150 -0.90 12.08 5.07
CA LEU A 150 0.04 12.19 3.97
C LEU A 150 -0.17 13.44 3.12
N VAL A 151 -1.38 14.03 3.12
CA VAL A 151 -1.66 15.26 2.36
C VAL A 151 -1.02 16.48 3.04
N GLU A 152 -0.81 16.41 4.35
CA GLU A 152 -0.16 17.46 5.15
C GLU A 152 1.19 16.95 5.70
N PRO A 153 2.25 16.89 4.89
CA PRO A 153 3.53 16.27 5.27
C PRO A 153 4.22 16.99 6.44
N ASP A 154 3.99 18.31 6.58
CA ASP A 154 4.51 19.14 7.66
C ASP A 154 3.74 18.99 8.98
N SER A 155 2.52 18.43 8.93
CA SER A 155 1.75 18.13 10.13
C SER A 155 2.46 17.00 10.89
N GLY A 156 2.80 17.27 12.15
CA GLY A 156 3.42 16.29 13.03
C GLY A 156 2.53 15.04 13.22
N PRO A 157 3.15 13.87 13.48
CA PRO A 157 2.39 12.66 13.73
C PRO A 157 1.56 12.81 15.01
N LYS A 158 0.32 12.30 15.00
CA LYS A 158 -0.58 12.31 16.16
C LYS A 158 -0.51 10.95 16.84
N GLU A 159 0.06 10.89 18.03
CA GLU A 159 0.20 9.64 18.78
C GLU A 159 -1.14 8.91 18.94
N LEU A 160 -1.10 7.59 18.76
CA LEU A 160 -2.22 6.70 19.04
C LEU A 160 -1.91 5.90 20.30
N THR A 161 -2.90 5.72 21.18
CA THR A 161 -2.73 4.84 22.33
C THR A 161 -2.59 3.39 21.88
N LEU A 162 -1.66 2.65 22.49
CA LEU A 162 -1.59 1.18 22.41
C LEU A 162 -2.11 0.56 23.69
N THR A 163 -3.01 -0.41 23.56
CA THR A 163 -3.48 -1.24 24.67
C THR A 163 -3.36 -2.69 24.23
N ASP A 164 -2.45 -3.45 24.85
CA ASP A 164 -2.14 -4.84 24.47
C ASP A 164 -1.84 -5.02 22.98
N GLY A 165 -1.14 -4.05 22.37
CA GLY A 165 -0.80 -4.03 20.95
C GLY A 165 -1.96 -3.62 20.02
N VAL A 166 -3.11 -3.22 20.57
CA VAL A 166 -4.23 -2.68 19.80
C VAL A 166 -4.18 -1.16 19.79
N THR A 167 -4.33 -0.56 18.61
CA THR A 167 -4.38 0.90 18.49
C THR A 167 -5.73 1.47 18.94
N SER A 168 -5.70 2.69 19.47
CA SER A 168 -6.87 3.58 19.45
C SER A 168 -7.38 3.78 18.00
N PRO A 169 -8.65 4.19 17.79
CA PRO A 169 -9.21 4.36 16.45
C PRO A 169 -8.43 5.38 15.63
N LEU A 170 -8.20 5.05 14.36
CA LEU A 170 -7.65 5.94 13.34
C LEU A 170 -8.72 6.19 12.27
N ALA A 171 -8.92 7.42 11.83
CA ALA A 171 -9.79 7.71 10.68
C ALA A 171 -9.29 6.95 9.43
N SER A 172 -10.13 6.08 8.88
CA SER A 172 -9.76 5.20 7.76
C SER A 172 -9.81 5.96 6.43
N PRO A 173 -8.75 5.92 5.61
CA PRO A 173 -8.79 6.53 4.28
C PRO A 173 -9.74 5.80 3.31
N VAL A 174 -10.06 4.52 3.57
CA VAL A 174 -10.87 3.67 2.68
C VAL A 174 -12.34 4.13 2.59
N GLN A 175 -12.86 4.71 3.68
CA GLN A 175 -14.27 5.10 3.80
C GLN A 175 -14.54 6.50 3.24
N GLN A 176 -13.50 7.26 2.89
CA GLN A 176 -13.63 8.48 2.11
C GLN A 176 -14.16 8.11 0.71
N ARG A 177 -15.49 8.20 0.54
CA ARG A 177 -16.19 8.01 -0.73
C ARG A 177 -16.70 9.35 -1.20
N SER A 178 -16.37 9.69 -2.46
CA SER A 178 -16.84 10.84 -3.24
C SER A 178 -16.59 12.22 -2.62
N GLY A 179 -15.59 12.93 -3.15
CA GLY A 179 -15.21 14.30 -2.78
C GLY A 179 -13.76 14.60 -3.18
N ALA A 180 -13.32 15.85 -3.02
CA ALA A 180 -11.90 16.15 -3.10
C ALA A 180 -11.17 15.42 -1.96
N CYS A 181 -10.13 14.65 -2.26
CA CYS A 181 -9.29 14.04 -1.23
C CYS A 181 -8.47 15.14 -0.55
N THR A 182 -8.89 15.50 0.66
CA THR A 182 -8.30 16.56 1.48
C THR A 182 -7.42 16.01 2.62
N SER A 183 -7.44 14.70 2.82
CA SER A 183 -6.70 14.01 3.89
C SER A 183 -6.47 12.56 3.47
N TRP A 184 -5.31 12.00 3.80
CA TRP A 184 -5.04 10.58 3.67
C TRP A 184 -4.27 10.08 4.90
N ASN A 185 -5.01 9.52 5.87
CA ASN A 185 -4.41 9.03 7.10
C ASN A 185 -3.68 7.69 6.89
N ALA A 186 -2.40 7.67 7.24
CA ALA A 186 -1.53 6.51 7.32
C ALA A 186 -1.14 6.24 8.78
N LEU A 187 -0.71 5.00 9.04
CA LEU A 187 -0.23 4.56 10.33
C LEU A 187 1.30 4.57 10.32
N GLU A 188 1.89 5.31 11.25
CA GLU A 188 3.32 5.32 11.54
C GLU A 188 3.61 4.34 12.68
N LEU A 189 4.61 3.49 12.49
CA LEU A 189 4.96 2.37 13.38
C LEU A 189 6.46 2.45 13.70
N THR A 190 6.80 2.66 14.96
CA THR A 190 8.19 2.67 15.43
C THR A 190 8.57 1.29 15.97
N ASP A 191 9.72 0.78 15.51
CA ASP A 191 10.34 -0.50 15.86
C ASP A 191 11.83 -0.24 16.12
N GLY A 192 12.18 0.02 17.38
CA GLY A 192 13.53 0.44 17.75
C GLY A 192 13.91 1.77 17.09
N ALA A 193 14.94 1.75 16.24
CA ALA A 193 15.39 2.94 15.50
C ALA A 193 14.68 3.13 14.14
N ASP A 194 13.87 2.15 13.72
CA ASP A 194 13.17 2.20 12.43
C ASP A 194 11.75 2.74 12.60
N THR A 195 11.37 3.66 11.72
CA THR A 195 9.98 4.13 11.61
C THR A 195 9.43 3.78 10.24
N ARG A 196 8.28 3.11 10.21
CA ARG A 196 7.61 2.65 8.99
C ARG A 196 6.26 3.31 8.86
N VAL A 197 5.93 3.76 7.67
CA VAL A 197 4.60 4.27 7.34
C VAL A 197 3.86 3.22 6.54
N VAL A 198 2.68 2.82 7.00
CA VAL A 198 1.80 1.88 6.31
C VAL A 198 0.43 2.49 6.09
N THR A 199 -0.27 2.07 5.04
CA THR A 199 -1.56 2.65 4.68
C THR A 199 -2.63 1.59 4.46
N ASP A 200 -3.85 1.95 4.85
CA ASP A 200 -5.03 1.14 4.66
C ASP A 200 -5.54 1.26 3.22
N LEU A 201 -5.43 0.17 2.45
CA LEU A 201 -5.96 0.05 1.09
C LEU A 201 -7.22 -0.82 1.02
N GLY A 202 -7.88 -1.08 2.15
CA GLY A 202 -9.11 -1.86 2.25
C GLY A 202 -8.89 -3.36 2.44
N GLU A 203 -7.66 -3.77 2.74
CA GLU A 203 -7.28 -5.17 2.95
C GLU A 203 -6.95 -5.44 4.42
N LEU A 204 -6.72 -6.70 4.80
CA LEU A 204 -6.44 -7.07 6.19
C LEU A 204 -5.05 -6.63 6.64
N VAL A 205 -4.07 -6.63 5.73
CA VAL A 205 -2.70 -6.19 5.99
C VAL A 205 -2.49 -4.85 5.29
N PRO A 206 -2.11 -3.77 6.01
CA PRO A 206 -1.85 -2.47 5.39
C PRO A 206 -0.58 -2.51 4.54
N ALA A 207 -0.53 -1.67 3.51
CA ALA A 207 0.59 -1.61 2.58
C ALA A 207 1.69 -0.68 3.09
N ARG A 208 2.96 -1.13 3.04
CA ARG A 208 4.12 -0.31 3.39
C ARG A 208 4.35 0.79 2.35
N LEU A 209 4.60 2.02 2.80
CA LEU A 209 4.96 3.14 1.93
C LEU A 209 6.47 3.36 1.97
N THR A 210 7.07 3.47 0.79
CA THR A 210 8.49 3.78 0.62
C THR A 210 8.67 4.93 -0.36
N ALA A 211 9.85 5.55 -0.34
CA ALA A 211 10.24 6.54 -1.33
C ALA A 211 11.69 6.33 -1.79
N GLY A 212 11.94 6.67 -3.06
CA GLY A 212 13.28 6.66 -3.66
C GLY A 212 13.41 5.72 -4.85
N ARG A 213 14.64 5.63 -5.38
CA ARG A 213 14.96 4.84 -6.56
C ARG A 213 14.64 3.35 -6.32
N PRO A 214 14.02 2.64 -7.29
CA PRO A 214 13.78 1.21 -7.17
C PRO A 214 15.09 0.44 -6.87
N GLY A 215 15.04 -0.49 -5.92
CA GLY A 215 16.20 -1.23 -5.41
C GLY A 215 16.98 -0.52 -4.30
N ALA A 216 16.68 0.75 -4.02
CA ALA A 216 17.30 1.56 -2.96
C ALA A 216 16.27 2.41 -2.20
N ALA A 217 14.99 2.02 -2.26
CA ALA A 217 13.91 2.73 -1.60
C ALA A 217 14.03 2.63 -0.08
N LYS A 218 13.63 3.69 0.62
CA LYS A 218 13.62 3.77 2.08
C LYS A 218 12.19 3.94 2.58
N ASP A 219 11.96 3.68 3.87
CA ASP A 219 10.67 3.95 4.50
C ASP A 219 10.25 5.41 4.34
N ALA A 220 8.95 5.62 4.12
CA ALA A 220 8.36 6.93 3.92
C ALA A 220 8.12 7.71 5.22
N SER A 221 9.08 7.67 6.16
CA SER A 221 8.97 8.31 7.48
C SER A 221 9.76 9.62 7.62
N GLY A 222 10.77 9.85 6.77
CA GLY A 222 11.55 11.09 6.79
C GLY A 222 10.86 12.23 6.04
N ALA A 223 11.11 13.49 6.45
CA ALA A 223 10.50 14.70 5.87
C ALA A 223 10.51 14.70 4.33
N LYS A 224 11.69 14.50 3.71
CA LYS A 224 11.81 14.44 2.24
C LYS A 224 10.92 13.37 1.59
N ALA A 225 10.76 12.22 2.23
CA ALA A 225 9.91 11.14 1.69
C ALA A 225 8.43 11.49 1.81
N LEU A 226 8.04 12.16 2.90
CA LEU A 226 6.68 12.66 3.10
C LEU A 226 6.33 13.76 2.10
N ASP A 227 7.24 14.71 1.85
CA ASP A 227 7.10 15.75 0.82
C ASP A 227 6.90 15.15 -0.57
N ALA A 228 7.67 14.09 -0.88
CA ALA A 228 7.55 13.37 -2.15
C ALA A 228 6.21 12.63 -2.27
N TRP A 229 5.59 12.21 -1.16
CA TRP A 229 4.31 11.51 -1.16
C TRP A 229 3.10 12.44 -1.20
N ALA A 230 3.18 13.62 -0.58
CA ALA A 230 2.02 14.47 -0.34
C ALA A 230 1.17 14.79 -1.59
N PRO A 231 1.75 15.16 -2.74
CA PRO A 231 0.97 15.47 -3.95
C PRO A 231 0.28 14.24 -4.57
N TYR A 232 0.64 13.04 -4.14
CA TYR A 232 0.21 11.76 -4.71
C TYR A 232 -0.50 10.87 -3.70
N ALA A 233 -0.65 11.29 -2.44
CA ALA A 233 -1.29 10.50 -1.39
C ALA A 233 -2.68 10.01 -1.82
N CYS A 234 -3.46 10.87 -2.45
CA CYS A 234 -4.80 10.54 -2.92
C CYS A 234 -4.84 9.53 -4.08
N SER A 235 -3.75 9.38 -4.84
CA SER A 235 -3.68 8.40 -5.93
C SER A 235 -3.54 6.95 -5.42
N LEU A 236 -3.21 6.76 -4.13
CA LEU A 236 -3.30 5.46 -3.46
C LEU A 236 -4.72 4.85 -3.53
N GLY A 237 -5.75 5.69 -3.71
CA GLY A 237 -7.11 5.23 -3.96
C GLY A 237 -7.24 4.32 -5.19
N ALA A 238 -6.36 4.49 -6.20
CA ALA A 238 -6.38 3.71 -7.44
C ALA A 238 -5.93 2.24 -7.27
N VAL A 239 -5.34 1.89 -6.13
CA VAL A 239 -4.78 0.55 -5.86
C VAL A 239 -5.47 -0.15 -4.67
N ARG A 240 -6.66 0.31 -4.27
CA ARG A 240 -7.46 -0.32 -3.20
C ARG A 240 -7.90 -1.75 -3.55
N GLY A 241 -7.79 -2.65 -2.58
CA GLY A 241 -8.22 -4.04 -2.69
C GLY A 241 -7.47 -4.86 -3.75
N GLN A 242 -6.23 -4.51 -4.06
CA GLN A 242 -5.46 -5.14 -5.15
C GLN A 242 -4.41 -6.16 -4.68
N GLY A 243 -4.37 -6.49 -3.39
CA GLY A 243 -3.36 -7.36 -2.81
C GLY A 243 -2.04 -6.66 -2.55
N VAL A 244 -2.06 -5.34 -2.28
CA VAL A 244 -0.85 -4.51 -2.24
C VAL A 244 -0.09 -4.76 -0.95
N ARG A 245 1.19 -5.13 -1.05
CA ARG A 245 2.10 -5.28 0.08
C ARG A 245 2.93 -4.02 0.34
N SER A 246 3.22 -3.26 -0.72
CA SER A 246 3.99 -2.02 -0.62
C SER A 246 3.75 -1.10 -1.81
N VAL A 247 3.88 0.21 -1.59
CA VAL A 247 3.88 1.21 -2.65
C VAL A 247 5.11 2.08 -2.52
N ASN A 248 5.87 2.23 -3.61
CA ASN A 248 7.03 3.11 -3.67
C ASN A 248 6.72 4.37 -4.49
N ALA A 249 7.08 5.56 -4.00
CA ALA A 249 7.10 6.80 -4.77
C ALA A 249 8.53 7.15 -5.20
N TRP A 250 8.75 7.28 -6.50
CA TRP A 250 10.05 7.61 -7.07
C TRP A 250 9.96 8.83 -7.98
N GLU A 251 10.50 9.96 -7.51
CA GLU A 251 10.78 11.11 -8.37
C GLU A 251 11.93 10.77 -9.33
N PHE A 252 11.60 10.64 -10.62
CA PHE A 252 12.54 10.17 -11.63
C PHE A 252 13.09 11.30 -12.51
N ALA A 253 12.40 12.44 -12.58
CA ALA A 253 12.83 13.63 -13.31
C ALA A 253 12.16 14.91 -12.78
N SER A 254 12.81 16.05 -12.99
CA SER A 254 12.22 17.38 -12.86
C SER A 254 12.39 18.11 -14.19
N GLN A 255 11.32 18.71 -14.71
CA GLN A 255 11.22 19.23 -16.07
C GLN A 255 10.92 20.73 -16.05
N PRO A 256 11.84 21.58 -16.52
CA PRO A 256 11.57 23.00 -16.74
C PRO A 256 10.37 23.20 -17.67
N LEU A 257 9.48 24.12 -17.30
CA LEU A 257 8.31 24.47 -18.11
C LEU A 257 8.69 25.47 -19.21
N PRO A 258 8.17 25.32 -20.44
CA PRO A 258 8.56 26.15 -21.58
C PRO A 258 8.11 27.61 -21.49
N ASP A 259 7.21 27.96 -20.57
CA ASP A 259 6.79 29.35 -20.32
C ASP A 259 7.56 30.02 -19.17
N GLY A 260 8.56 29.36 -18.61
CA GLY A 260 9.40 29.91 -17.54
C GLY A 260 8.75 29.95 -16.16
N THR A 261 7.58 29.32 -15.97
CA THR A 261 6.85 29.33 -14.69
C THR A 261 7.41 28.39 -13.62
N GLY A 262 8.56 27.77 -13.86
CA GLY A 262 9.26 26.88 -12.93
C GLY A 262 9.56 25.51 -13.54
N ALA A 263 9.76 24.50 -12.69
CA ALA A 263 9.92 23.11 -13.08
C ALA A 263 8.82 22.23 -12.48
N GLY A 264 8.25 21.34 -13.28
CA GLY A 264 7.33 20.32 -12.81
C GLY A 264 8.05 19.01 -12.50
N ASP A 265 7.53 18.26 -11.54
CA ASP A 265 8.14 17.02 -11.07
C ASP A 265 7.42 15.80 -11.63
N TRP A 266 8.21 14.82 -12.02
CA TRP A 266 7.75 13.53 -12.51
C TRP A 266 7.99 12.45 -11.46
N VAL A 267 6.89 11.85 -11.01
CA VAL A 267 6.92 10.77 -10.02
C VAL A 267 6.30 9.52 -10.58
N CYS A 268 6.98 8.40 -10.36
CA CYS A 268 6.43 7.09 -10.59
C CYS A 268 6.05 6.43 -9.26
N THR A 269 4.77 6.09 -9.10
CA THR A 269 4.32 5.24 -7.98
C THR A 269 4.13 3.82 -8.46
N ARG A 270 4.75 2.87 -7.76
CA ARG A 270 4.63 1.43 -8.05
C ARG A 270 4.07 0.69 -6.85
N ALA A 271 2.90 0.10 -7.02
CA ALA A 271 2.27 -0.78 -6.04
C ALA A 271 2.65 -2.23 -6.35
N GLU A 272 3.39 -2.85 -5.44
CA GLU A 272 3.74 -4.27 -5.47
C GLU A 272 2.71 -5.08 -4.68
N THR A 273 2.40 -6.27 -5.16
CA THR A 273 1.42 -7.15 -4.50
C THR A 273 2.09 -8.29 -3.76
N TRP A 274 1.34 -8.96 -2.88
CA TRP A 274 1.74 -10.21 -2.23
C TRP A 274 1.96 -11.36 -3.22
N ARG A 275 1.31 -11.35 -4.38
CA ARG A 275 1.43 -12.43 -5.38
C ARG A 275 2.68 -12.34 -6.23
N GLY A 276 3.35 -11.18 -6.27
CA GLY A 276 4.40 -10.88 -7.24
C GLY A 276 3.87 -10.54 -8.65
N GLU A 277 2.57 -10.69 -8.87
CA GLU A 277 1.81 -10.31 -10.08
C GLU A 277 0.70 -9.31 -9.71
N GLY A 278 0.19 -8.56 -10.68
CA GLY A 278 -0.79 -7.51 -10.46
C GLY A 278 -0.18 -6.18 -10.04
N ALA A 279 1.12 -5.97 -10.29
CA ALA A 279 1.79 -4.71 -9.98
C ALA A 279 1.15 -3.57 -10.77
N ARG A 280 0.88 -2.44 -10.12
CA ARG A 280 0.26 -1.26 -10.74
C ARG A 280 1.23 -0.09 -10.68
N VAL A 281 1.40 0.57 -11.82
CA VAL A 281 2.33 1.67 -11.99
C VAL A 281 1.55 2.91 -12.43
N LEU A 282 1.80 4.04 -11.78
CA LEU A 282 1.32 5.35 -12.24
C LEU A 282 2.54 6.25 -12.45
N ALA A 283 2.66 6.83 -13.64
CA ALA A 283 3.53 7.98 -13.85
C ALA A 283 2.68 9.24 -13.75
N GLN A 284 3.13 10.18 -12.93
CA GLN A 284 2.39 11.36 -12.55
C GLN A 284 3.27 12.60 -12.75
N PHE A 285 2.65 13.70 -13.16
CA PHE A 285 3.29 14.99 -13.36
C PHE A 285 2.66 16.03 -12.44
N ARG A 286 3.48 16.75 -11.68
CA ARG A 286 3.04 17.84 -10.81
C ARG A 286 3.64 19.14 -11.31
N THR A 287 2.80 20.15 -11.55
CA THR A 287 3.27 21.50 -11.88
C THR A 287 3.84 22.22 -10.64
N PRO A 288 4.73 23.22 -10.82
CA PRO A 288 5.20 24.05 -9.72
C PRO A 288 4.03 24.60 -8.90
N GLY A 289 4.09 24.49 -7.57
CA GLY A 289 3.05 24.97 -6.66
C GLY A 289 1.70 24.23 -6.74
N GLY A 290 1.57 23.21 -7.61
CA GLY A 290 0.36 22.40 -7.71
C GLY A 290 0.15 21.57 -6.44
N ALA A 291 -1.08 21.49 -5.95
CA ALA A 291 -1.39 20.70 -4.76
C ALA A 291 -1.33 19.18 -5.01
N GLN A 292 -1.61 18.74 -6.24
CA GLN A 292 -1.69 17.33 -6.61
C GLN A 292 -0.97 17.04 -7.92
N GLY A 293 -0.46 15.82 -8.05
CA GLY A 293 0.05 15.30 -9.32
C GLY A 293 -1.08 14.80 -10.22
N ALA A 294 -1.02 15.16 -11.51
CA ALA A 294 -1.90 14.60 -12.52
C ALA A 294 -1.34 13.25 -13.02
N VAL A 295 -2.21 12.25 -13.17
CA VAL A 295 -1.80 10.95 -13.73
C VAL A 295 -1.57 11.10 -15.23
N ALA A 296 -0.31 11.00 -15.66
CA ALA A 296 0.10 11.09 -17.05
C ALA A 296 -0.02 9.74 -17.76
N ALA A 297 0.33 8.65 -17.07
CA ALA A 297 0.24 7.30 -17.60
C ALA A 297 0.00 6.27 -16.51
N ARG A 298 -0.54 5.11 -16.90
CA ARG A 298 -0.80 3.97 -16.02
C ARG A 298 -0.37 2.70 -16.74
N ALA A 299 0.13 1.73 -16.00
CA ALA A 299 0.36 0.39 -16.51
C ALA A 299 0.09 -0.65 -15.43
N GLN A 300 -0.17 -1.87 -15.85
CA GLN A 300 -0.32 -3.02 -14.97
C GLN A 300 0.57 -4.15 -15.48
N ASP A 301 1.12 -4.94 -14.56
CA ASP A 301 1.91 -6.15 -14.88
C ASP A 301 3.16 -5.88 -15.74
N VAL A 302 3.71 -4.67 -15.62
CA VAL A 302 4.97 -4.25 -16.25
C VAL A 302 6.10 -4.17 -15.22
N PRO A 303 7.38 -4.32 -15.61
CA PRO A 303 8.52 -4.19 -14.69
C PRO A 303 8.92 -2.73 -14.40
N ALA A 304 8.40 -1.77 -15.16
CA ALA A 304 8.74 -0.35 -15.07
C ALA A 304 8.62 0.21 -13.64
N CYS A 305 9.52 1.10 -13.28
CA CYS A 305 9.68 1.66 -11.93
C CYS A 305 9.89 0.61 -10.83
N GLY A 306 10.23 -0.63 -11.20
CA GLY A 306 10.51 -1.73 -10.28
C GLY A 306 12.00 -2.00 -10.17
N GLU A 307 12.39 -2.80 -9.17
CA GLU A 307 13.80 -3.17 -8.98
C GLU A 307 14.38 -3.93 -10.19
N ARG A 308 13.53 -4.71 -10.87
CA ARG A 308 13.89 -5.46 -12.08
C ARG A 308 14.10 -4.59 -13.31
N ASP A 309 13.39 -3.47 -13.40
CA ASP A 309 13.57 -2.50 -14.47
C ASP A 309 13.32 -1.07 -13.94
N PRO A 310 14.38 -0.42 -13.41
CA PRO A 310 14.28 0.90 -12.80
C PRO A 310 14.27 2.01 -13.87
N HIS A 311 13.45 1.84 -14.91
CA HIS A 311 13.27 2.78 -16.00
C HIS A 311 11.79 3.08 -16.20
N VAL A 312 11.52 4.29 -16.69
CA VAL A 312 10.18 4.79 -16.98
C VAL A 312 10.31 5.93 -17.98
N LEU A 313 9.32 6.04 -18.85
CA LEU A 313 9.11 7.16 -19.76
C LEU A 313 7.61 7.47 -19.75
N ALA A 314 7.26 8.73 -19.55
CA ALA A 314 5.87 9.18 -19.58
C ALA A 314 5.78 10.57 -20.20
N GLY A 315 4.58 10.92 -20.68
CA GLY A 315 4.31 12.25 -21.21
C GLY A 315 2.90 12.71 -20.89
N VAL A 316 2.74 14.03 -20.86
CA VAL A 316 1.49 14.71 -20.55
C VAL A 316 1.32 15.88 -21.51
N LEU A 317 0.08 16.12 -21.92
CA LEU A 317 -0.27 17.40 -22.54
C LEU A 317 -0.47 18.43 -21.44
N TRP A 318 0.33 19.48 -21.49
CA TRP A 318 0.29 20.57 -20.55
C TRP A 318 -0.02 21.88 -21.28
N LYS A 319 -0.83 22.73 -20.64
CA LYS A 319 -1.22 24.03 -21.17
C LYS A 319 -0.51 25.11 -20.37
N SER A 320 0.23 25.97 -21.06
CA SER A 320 0.89 27.12 -20.44
C SER A 320 -0.11 28.16 -19.94
N GLN A 321 0.35 29.07 -19.08
CA GLN A 321 -0.47 30.20 -18.64
C GLN A 321 -0.91 31.08 -19.82
N GLY A 322 -0.06 31.21 -20.85
CA GLY A 322 -0.39 31.90 -22.10
C GLY A 322 -1.35 31.13 -23.03
N GLY A 323 -1.77 29.93 -22.65
CA GLY A 323 -2.77 29.15 -23.37
C GLY A 323 -2.24 28.24 -24.48
N HIS A 324 -0.91 28.11 -24.60
CA HIS A 324 -0.27 27.24 -25.59
C HIS A 324 -0.15 25.82 -25.06
N TRP A 325 -0.39 24.83 -25.93
CA TRP A 325 -0.28 23.42 -25.57
C TRP A 325 1.11 22.88 -25.91
N TYR A 326 1.63 22.06 -25.01
CA TYR A 326 2.89 21.36 -25.15
C TYR A 326 2.74 19.91 -24.76
N LEU A 327 3.45 19.03 -25.47
CA LEU A 327 3.78 17.71 -24.97
C LEU A 327 5.04 17.86 -24.10
N LEU A 328 4.89 17.56 -22.82
CA LEU A 328 6.00 17.38 -21.90
C LEU A 328 6.21 15.87 -21.74
N ALA A 329 7.42 15.38 -21.98
CA ALA A 329 7.77 14.00 -21.70
C ALA A 329 9.10 13.93 -20.94
N ALA A 330 9.18 12.97 -20.03
CA ALA A 330 10.37 12.73 -19.25
C ALA A 330 10.62 11.23 -19.08
N ALA A 331 11.90 10.89 -19.03
CA ALA A 331 12.36 9.56 -18.69
C ALA A 331 13.27 9.59 -17.45
N GLY A 332 13.40 8.42 -16.81
CA GLY A 332 14.35 8.25 -15.71
C GLY A 332 15.82 8.44 -16.16
N ARG A 333 16.69 8.67 -15.17
CA ARG A 333 18.16 8.75 -15.40
C ARG A 333 18.68 7.54 -16.17
N GLY A 334 19.67 7.77 -17.03
CA GLY A 334 20.20 6.76 -17.95
C GLY A 334 19.54 6.74 -19.33
N THR A 335 18.62 7.67 -19.60
CA THR A 335 18.02 7.90 -20.93
C THR A 335 18.82 8.98 -21.66
N THR A 336 19.27 8.68 -22.87
CA THR A 336 20.09 9.54 -23.72
C THR A 336 19.30 10.29 -24.78
N SER A 337 18.12 9.81 -25.17
CA SER A 337 17.22 10.56 -26.06
C SER A 337 15.76 10.17 -25.86
N ILE A 338 14.85 11.10 -26.17
CA ILE A 338 13.40 10.87 -26.23
C ILE A 338 12.89 11.32 -27.59
N GLU A 339 12.05 10.48 -28.18
CA GLU A 339 11.36 10.70 -29.44
C GLU A 339 9.85 10.61 -29.21
N ALA A 340 9.10 11.56 -29.76
CA ALA A 340 7.65 11.55 -29.84
C ALA A 340 7.24 11.44 -31.31
N THR A 341 6.28 10.56 -31.60
CA THR A 341 5.70 10.38 -32.94
C THR A 341 4.18 10.35 -32.90
N GLY A 342 3.52 10.50 -34.06
CA GLY A 342 2.06 10.52 -34.17
C GLY A 342 1.50 11.94 -34.21
N GLY A 343 0.60 12.29 -33.27
CA GLY A 343 -0.01 13.62 -33.18
C GLY A 343 0.94 14.73 -32.74
N VAL A 344 2.16 14.37 -32.32
CA VAL A 344 3.31 15.26 -32.13
C VAL A 344 4.52 14.53 -32.71
N SER A 345 5.36 15.21 -33.49
CA SER A 345 6.59 14.66 -34.04
C SER A 345 7.76 15.55 -33.64
N ASP A 346 8.54 15.10 -32.66
CA ASP A 346 9.67 15.86 -32.14
C ASP A 346 10.64 14.92 -31.41
N SER A 347 11.88 15.36 -31.19
CA SER A 347 12.90 14.58 -30.50
C SER A 347 13.85 15.48 -29.73
N ALA A 348 14.35 15.00 -28.60
CA ALA A 348 15.34 15.70 -27.79
C ALA A 348 16.43 14.75 -27.30
N GLU A 349 17.65 15.28 -27.25
CA GLU A 349 18.76 14.65 -26.52
C GLU A 349 18.53 14.78 -25.00
N GLY A 350 18.96 13.76 -24.26
CA GLY A 350 18.74 13.62 -22.83
C GLY A 350 17.41 12.94 -22.47
N ASN A 351 16.98 13.15 -21.23
CA ASN A 351 15.84 12.46 -20.63
C ASN A 351 14.58 13.34 -20.52
N LEU A 352 14.54 14.47 -21.22
CA LEU A 352 13.42 15.42 -21.23
C LEU A 352 13.11 15.83 -22.67
N LEU A 353 11.82 15.88 -23.01
CA LEU A 353 11.30 16.39 -24.27
C LEU A 353 10.20 17.41 -23.98
N THR A 354 10.29 18.55 -24.67
CA THR A 354 9.25 19.58 -24.68
C THR A 354 8.96 19.94 -26.13
N ALA A 355 7.77 19.59 -26.60
CA ALA A 355 7.35 19.80 -27.98
C ALA A 355 6.07 20.62 -28.02
N LYS A 356 5.94 21.52 -28.99
CA LYS A 356 4.67 22.22 -29.23
C LYS A 356 3.61 21.21 -29.65
N ALA A 357 2.40 21.35 -29.12
CA ALA A 357 1.31 20.44 -29.40
C ALA A 357 -0.01 21.20 -29.59
N GLU A 358 -1.03 20.48 -30.01
CA GLU A 358 -2.41 20.95 -30.01
C GLU A 358 -3.21 20.29 -28.88
N GLN A 359 -4.34 20.90 -28.53
CA GLN A 359 -5.23 20.32 -27.54
C GLN A 359 -5.69 18.92 -27.99
N GLY A 360 -5.50 17.92 -27.14
CA GLY A 360 -5.95 16.54 -27.41
C GLY A 360 -5.03 15.73 -28.33
N ALA A 361 -3.88 16.28 -28.74
CA ALA A 361 -2.85 15.52 -29.45
C ALA A 361 -2.43 14.27 -28.66
N ARG A 362 -2.14 13.18 -29.39
CA ARG A 362 -1.66 11.93 -28.81
C ARG A 362 -0.34 11.57 -29.46
N ALA A 363 0.66 11.27 -28.64
CA ALA A 363 1.99 10.91 -29.11
C ALA A 363 2.38 9.54 -28.57
N GLU A 364 3.07 8.77 -29.40
CA GLU A 364 3.81 7.60 -28.96
C GLU A 364 5.21 8.05 -28.54
N LEU A 365 5.65 7.58 -27.37
CA LEU A 365 6.95 7.95 -26.81
C LEU A 365 7.91 6.78 -26.90
N LYS A 366 9.15 7.10 -27.28
CA LYS A 366 10.28 6.18 -27.29
C LYS A 366 11.47 6.84 -26.63
N GLY A 367 12.12 6.15 -25.72
CA GLY A 367 13.37 6.57 -25.08
C GLY A 367 14.50 5.63 -25.47
N THR A 368 15.70 6.16 -25.67
CA THR A 368 16.93 5.36 -25.83
C THR A 368 17.75 5.48 -24.56
N LEU A 369 18.21 4.35 -24.03
CA LEU A 369 19.07 4.29 -22.84
C LEU A 369 20.55 4.36 -23.22
N GLU A 370 21.41 4.66 -22.26
CA GLU A 370 22.88 4.71 -22.43
C GLU A 370 23.47 3.42 -23.01
N ASN A 371 22.84 2.27 -22.74
CA ASN A 371 23.25 0.96 -23.27
C ASN A 371 22.64 0.64 -24.66
N GLY A 372 21.95 1.59 -25.30
CA GLY A 372 21.28 1.44 -26.58
C GLY A 372 19.93 0.72 -26.54
N ARG A 373 19.52 0.18 -25.38
CA ARG A 373 18.17 -0.40 -25.22
C ARG A 373 17.13 0.70 -25.35
N THR A 374 16.02 0.39 -26.03
CA THR A 374 14.89 1.32 -26.13
C THR A 374 13.80 0.97 -25.12
N ILE A 375 13.08 1.99 -24.66
CA ILE A 375 11.90 1.87 -23.81
C ILE A 375 10.73 2.65 -24.45
N GLY A 376 9.51 2.14 -24.29
CA GLY A 376 8.31 2.87 -24.70
C GLY A 376 7.76 3.73 -23.58
N GLY A 377 6.87 4.66 -23.92
CA GLY A 377 6.01 5.33 -22.95
C GLY A 377 5.19 4.32 -22.14
N LEU A 378 5.04 4.57 -20.84
CA LEU A 378 4.24 3.78 -19.92
C LEU A 378 2.78 3.71 -20.42
N ARG A 379 2.18 2.51 -20.51
CA ARG A 379 0.82 2.29 -20.99
C ARG A 379 0.23 0.96 -20.52
#